data_AF-A0A7C5LTV2-F1
#
_entry.id   AF-A0A7C5LTV2-F1
#
_cell.length_a   1.000
_cell.length_b   1.000
_cell.length_c   1.000
_cell.angle_alpha   90.00
_cell.angle_beta   90.00
_cell.angle_gamma   90.00
#
_symmetry.space_group_name_H-M   'P 1'
#
loop_
_entity.id
_entity.type
_entity.pdbx_description
1 polymer ?
#
loop_
_entity_poly.entity_id
_entity_poly.type
_entity_poly.pdbx_seq_one_letter_code
_entity_poly.pdbx_strand_id
1 'polypeptide(L)'
;MTPSSQVRQFVFACTCLALFACESMRTPPTDTEILDSYKAYNQRVDRVLAPLLKANTDLCPKTKPDSGARLHRLADYPKRLRPTAKTLFMARDTPSVFYTLPDSPAAKAGLKPGDEVDEAHLNTIGKENIICAYGFKIRFEQDANAYADGANIIVTSGLLRAIDDETLSLVLAHELAHNVRAHAGKPLKDEFEREADRYALYFLARAGLDYQNVAHLHAATHQPHQGRAQLSPSRKNRQAYFKTIIKEIDALITKGRPLNPTKP
;
A
#
# COMPACT_ATOMS: atom_id res chain seq x y z
N MET A 1 59.07 -24.28 59.36
CA MET A 1 59.82 -23.61 58.28
C MET A 1 59.08 -23.84 56.97
N THR A 2 58.30 -22.83 56.56
CA THR A 2 57.52 -22.75 55.31
C THR A 2 57.45 -21.25 54.97
N PRO A 3 57.94 -20.79 53.81
CA PRO A 3 57.93 -19.36 53.43
C PRO A 3 56.57 -19.00 52.79
N SER A 4 55.91 -17.93 53.21
CA SER A 4 56.09 -16.49 52.90
C SER A 4 55.16 -16.00 51.79
N SER A 5 54.15 -15.24 52.22
CA SER A 5 53.52 -14.05 51.60
C SER A 5 53.52 -13.90 50.07
N GLN A 6 52.33 -13.92 49.46
CA GLN A 6 52.06 -13.22 48.20
C GLN A 6 51.33 -11.91 48.48
N VAL A 7 51.98 -10.79 48.17
CA VAL A 7 51.35 -9.50 47.88
C VAL A 7 52.07 -8.93 46.66
N ARG A 8 51.37 -8.83 45.53
CA ARG A 8 51.67 -7.85 44.48
C ARG A 8 50.37 -7.43 43.77
N GLN A 9 49.90 -6.24 44.11
CA GLN A 9 49.10 -5.41 43.21
C GLN A 9 50.02 -4.85 42.11
N PHE A 10 49.57 -4.92 40.86
CA PHE A 10 49.81 -3.86 39.87
C PHE A 10 48.58 -3.80 38.95
N VAL A 11 47.99 -2.61 38.88
CA VAL A 11 46.85 -2.23 38.03
C VAL A 11 47.38 -1.40 36.86
N PHE A 12 46.64 -1.42 35.74
CA PHE A 12 46.70 -0.59 34.51
C PHE A 12 47.66 -1.09 33.41
N ALA A 13 47.29 -1.17 32.12
CA ALA A 13 46.10 -0.71 31.39
C ALA A 13 45.99 -1.42 30.01
N CYS A 14 44.75 -1.41 29.49
CA CYS A 14 44.35 -1.39 28.07
C CYS A 14 44.92 -2.43 27.09
N THR A 15 44.05 -3.35 26.63
CA THR A 15 44.07 -3.77 25.22
C THR A 15 42.69 -4.32 24.79
N CYS A 16 41.99 -3.49 24.04
CA CYS A 16 40.86 -3.75 23.12
C CYS A 16 39.67 -4.58 23.59
N LEU A 17 38.62 -3.85 23.97
CA LEU A 17 37.21 -4.16 23.68
C LEU A 17 37.06 -4.77 22.27
N ALA A 18 36.69 -6.04 22.19
CA ALA A 18 36.02 -6.60 21.02
C ALA A 18 34.53 -6.79 21.36
N LEU A 19 33.83 -5.69 21.62
CA LEU A 19 32.38 -5.60 21.43
C LEU A 19 32.13 -5.42 19.93
N PHE A 20 32.52 -6.41 19.12
CA PHE A 20 32.00 -6.52 17.76
C PHE A 20 30.56 -7.01 17.88
N ALA A 21 29.65 -6.12 17.51
CA ALA A 21 28.23 -6.36 17.44
C ALA A 21 27.95 -7.73 16.80
N CYS A 22 27.28 -8.60 17.55
CA CYS A 22 26.47 -9.66 16.96
C CYS A 22 25.25 -8.96 16.33
N GLU A 23 25.45 -8.34 15.16
CA GLU A 23 24.34 -8.03 14.27
C GLU A 23 23.70 -9.38 13.96
N SER A 24 22.50 -9.64 14.48
CA SER A 24 21.84 -10.93 14.34
C SER A 24 21.85 -11.38 12.87
N MET A 25 22.54 -12.47 12.53
CA MET A 25 22.42 -13.07 11.21
C MET A 25 21.00 -13.66 11.09
N ARG A 26 20.04 -12.85 10.66
CA ARG A 26 18.71 -13.35 10.30
C ARG A 26 18.90 -14.29 9.12
N THR A 27 18.44 -15.53 9.26
CA THR A 27 18.39 -16.47 8.14
C THR A 27 17.58 -15.85 7.00
N PRO A 28 18.00 -15.99 5.73
CA PRO A 28 17.19 -15.56 4.60
C PRO A 28 15.80 -16.19 4.64
N PRO A 29 14.74 -15.47 4.23
CA PRO A 29 13.39 -16.02 4.25
C PRO A 29 13.27 -17.20 3.28
N THR A 30 12.49 -18.19 3.68
CA THR A 30 12.10 -19.34 2.86
C THR A 30 11.16 -18.92 1.72
N ASP A 31 10.99 -19.79 0.73
CA ASP A 31 10.08 -19.51 -0.40
C ASP A 31 8.63 -19.39 0.04
N THR A 32 8.23 -20.17 1.04
CA THR A 32 6.91 -20.07 1.67
C THR A 32 6.73 -18.71 2.32
N GLU A 33 7.69 -18.26 3.15
CA GLU A 33 7.60 -16.94 3.81
C GLU A 33 7.58 -15.78 2.80
N ILE A 34 8.33 -15.87 1.71
CA ILE A 34 8.32 -14.88 0.62
C ILE A 34 6.93 -14.82 -0.02
N LEU A 35 6.37 -15.98 -0.37
CA LEU A 35 5.07 -16.07 -1.03
C LEU A 35 3.93 -15.67 -0.10
N ASP A 36 3.94 -16.10 1.16
CA ASP A 36 2.96 -15.69 2.17
C ASP A 36 2.98 -14.17 2.37
N SER A 37 4.17 -13.58 2.47
CA SER A 37 4.31 -12.12 2.52
C SER A 37 3.76 -11.46 1.25
N TYR A 38 4.04 -12.04 0.07
CA TYR A 38 3.50 -11.54 -1.21
C TYR A 38 1.97 -11.56 -1.21
N LYS A 39 1.34 -12.65 -0.76
CA LYS A 39 -0.12 -12.76 -0.67
C LYS A 39 -0.69 -11.78 0.35
N ALA A 40 -0.10 -11.72 1.55
CA ALA A 40 -0.54 -10.82 2.62
C ALA A 40 -0.47 -9.35 2.18
N TYR A 41 0.61 -8.92 1.53
CA TYR A 41 0.73 -7.56 1.00
C TYR A 41 -0.28 -7.23 -0.09
N ASN A 42 -0.52 -8.17 -1.02
CA ASN A 42 -1.53 -7.98 -2.05
C ASN A 42 -2.93 -7.85 -1.43
N GLN A 43 -3.31 -8.78 -0.54
CA GLN A 43 -4.60 -8.74 0.15
C GLN A 43 -4.79 -7.47 0.98
N ARG A 44 -3.72 -7.02 1.65
CA ARG A 44 -3.73 -5.80 2.45
C ARG A 44 -3.99 -4.55 1.61
N VAL A 45 -3.24 -4.35 0.52
CA VAL A 45 -3.45 -3.21 -0.38
C VAL A 45 -4.83 -3.27 -1.00
N ASP A 46 -5.27 -4.43 -1.48
CA ASP A 46 -6.58 -4.60 -2.11
C ASP A 46 -7.73 -4.28 -1.14
N ARG A 47 -7.64 -4.76 0.11
CA ARG A 47 -8.63 -4.47 1.16
C ARG A 47 -8.77 -2.98 1.45
N VAL A 48 -7.65 -2.25 1.52
CA VAL A 48 -7.66 -0.80 1.79
C VAL A 48 -8.08 -0.01 0.55
N LEU A 49 -7.70 -0.45 -0.64
CA LEU A 49 -7.98 0.24 -1.90
C LEU A 49 -9.43 0.03 -2.39
N ALA A 50 -10.02 -1.13 -2.17
CA ALA A 50 -11.37 -1.47 -2.65
C ALA A 50 -12.46 -0.42 -2.30
N PRO A 51 -12.61 0.05 -1.04
CA PRO A 51 -13.61 1.08 -0.72
C PRO A 51 -13.33 2.41 -1.44
N LEU A 52 -12.06 2.78 -1.61
CA LEU A 52 -11.66 3.98 -2.36
C LEU A 52 -12.06 3.88 -3.83
N LEU A 53 -11.82 2.74 -4.49
CA LEU A 53 -12.22 2.54 -5.88
C LEU A 53 -13.74 2.48 -6.05
N LYS A 54 -14.47 1.97 -5.05
CA LYS A 54 -15.93 1.83 -5.10
C LYS A 54 -16.66 3.15 -4.94
N ALA A 55 -16.28 3.95 -3.94
CA ALA A 55 -17.01 5.16 -3.55
C ALA A 55 -16.79 6.36 -4.50
N ASN A 56 -15.83 6.27 -5.41
CA ASN A 56 -15.37 7.40 -6.23
C ASN A 56 -15.56 7.17 -7.74
N THR A 57 -16.45 6.25 -8.13
CA THR A 57 -16.67 5.85 -9.53
C THR A 57 -17.11 7.00 -10.44
N ASP A 58 -17.92 7.93 -9.94
CA ASP A 58 -18.35 9.15 -10.61
C ASP A 58 -17.23 10.19 -10.81
N LEU A 59 -16.15 10.10 -10.03
CA LEU A 59 -14.96 10.96 -10.16
C LEU A 59 -13.90 10.33 -11.08
N CYS A 60 -14.04 9.05 -11.43
CA CYS A 60 -13.07 8.30 -12.21
C CYS A 60 -13.36 8.36 -13.72
N PRO A 61 -12.37 8.68 -14.57
CA PRO A 61 -12.58 8.75 -16.02
C PRO A 61 -12.85 7.39 -16.66
N LYS A 62 -12.52 6.30 -15.96
CA LYS A 62 -12.76 4.91 -16.39
C LYS A 62 -13.24 4.09 -15.21
N THR A 63 -14.25 3.27 -15.44
CA THR A 63 -14.80 2.33 -14.47
C THR A 63 -14.88 0.93 -15.07
N LYS A 64 -15.00 -0.08 -14.21
CA LYS A 64 -15.13 -1.48 -14.61
C LYS A 64 -15.95 -2.26 -13.57
N PRO A 65 -16.58 -3.38 -13.94
CA PRO A 65 -17.05 -4.35 -12.95
C PRO A 65 -15.86 -4.95 -12.19
N ASP A 66 -16.07 -5.27 -10.92
CA ASP A 66 -15.10 -6.00 -10.09
C ASP A 66 -15.79 -7.12 -9.33
N SER A 67 -15.38 -8.35 -9.60
CA SER A 67 -15.84 -9.51 -8.84
C SER A 67 -15.20 -9.58 -7.44
N GLY A 68 -14.08 -8.89 -7.22
CA GLY A 68 -13.24 -9.04 -6.04
C GLY A 68 -12.39 -10.33 -6.04
N ALA A 69 -12.39 -11.10 -7.13
CA ALA A 69 -11.37 -12.13 -7.35
C ALA A 69 -10.10 -11.47 -7.91
N ARG A 70 -8.94 -11.94 -7.46
CA ARG A 70 -7.64 -11.61 -8.06
C ARG A 70 -7.08 -12.87 -8.68
N LEU A 71 -6.62 -12.76 -9.92
CA LEU A 71 -6.07 -13.88 -10.67
C LEU A 71 -4.54 -13.82 -10.69
N HIS A 72 -3.94 -14.98 -10.89
CA HIS A 72 -2.51 -15.13 -11.13
C HIS A 72 -2.24 -16.27 -12.11
N ARG A 73 -0.98 -16.39 -12.54
CA ARG A 73 -0.43 -17.51 -13.29
C ARG A 73 0.93 -17.88 -12.73
N LEU A 74 1.40 -19.09 -12.97
CA LEU A 74 2.79 -19.50 -12.67
C LEU A 74 3.81 -18.57 -13.34
N ALA A 75 3.47 -18.00 -14.50
CA ALA A 75 4.32 -17.05 -15.21
C ALA A 75 4.58 -15.75 -14.43
N ASP A 76 3.67 -15.35 -13.52
CA ASP A 76 3.77 -14.12 -12.72
C ASP A 76 4.83 -14.23 -11.61
N TYR A 77 5.29 -15.45 -11.33
CA TYR A 77 6.30 -15.73 -10.32
C TYR A 77 7.68 -15.96 -10.95
N PRO A 78 8.77 -15.50 -10.28
CA PRO A 78 10.14 -15.90 -10.63
C PRO A 78 10.27 -17.42 -10.69
N LYS A 79 11.06 -17.95 -11.65
CA LYS A 79 11.21 -19.40 -11.89
C LYS A 79 11.47 -20.20 -10.59
N ARG A 80 12.29 -19.66 -9.69
CA ARG A 80 12.61 -20.24 -8.38
C ARG A 80 11.37 -20.46 -7.50
N LEU A 81 10.42 -19.52 -7.50
CA LEU A 81 9.24 -19.56 -6.64
C LEU A 81 8.07 -20.35 -7.23
N ARG A 82 8.11 -20.71 -8.52
CA ARG A 82 7.01 -21.40 -9.21
C ARG A 82 6.62 -22.74 -8.57
N PRO A 83 7.55 -23.63 -8.15
CA PRO A 83 7.18 -24.88 -7.48
C PRO A 83 6.40 -24.64 -6.19
N THR A 84 6.85 -23.69 -5.37
CA THR A 84 6.18 -23.32 -4.12
C THR A 84 4.84 -22.64 -4.39
N ALA A 85 4.74 -21.75 -5.38
CA ALA A 85 3.48 -21.10 -5.76
C ALA A 85 2.44 -22.10 -6.28
N LYS A 86 2.88 -23.14 -7.01
CA LYS A 86 2.02 -24.24 -7.45
C LYS A 86 1.42 -25.00 -6.26
N THR A 87 2.23 -25.33 -5.26
CA THR A 87 1.77 -26.09 -4.08
C THR A 87 0.96 -25.23 -3.12
N LEU A 88 1.44 -24.03 -2.80
CA LEU A 88 0.87 -23.17 -1.77
C LEU A 88 -0.36 -22.38 -2.24
N PHE A 89 -0.33 -21.90 -3.49
CA PHE A 89 -1.41 -21.07 -4.03
C PHE A 89 -2.19 -21.74 -5.16
N MET A 90 -1.91 -23.02 -5.45
CA MET A 90 -2.55 -23.75 -6.54
C MET A 90 -2.40 -23.05 -7.90
N ALA A 91 -1.32 -22.28 -8.07
CA ALA A 91 -1.06 -21.51 -9.28
C ALA A 91 -0.96 -22.44 -10.51
N ARG A 92 -1.65 -22.05 -11.59
CA ARG A 92 -1.70 -22.78 -12.87
C ARG A 92 -0.97 -22.02 -13.97
N ASP A 93 -0.75 -22.66 -15.11
CA ASP A 93 -0.24 -21.97 -16.31
C ASP A 93 -1.32 -21.06 -16.94
N THR A 94 -2.59 -21.42 -16.74
CA THR A 94 -3.79 -20.64 -17.04
C THR A 94 -4.14 -19.69 -15.88
N PRO A 95 -4.98 -18.65 -16.11
CA PRO A 95 -5.46 -17.81 -15.02
C PRO A 95 -6.22 -18.63 -13.97
N SER A 96 -5.73 -18.59 -12.73
CA SER A 96 -6.42 -19.18 -11.57
C SER A 96 -6.63 -18.14 -10.48
N VAL A 97 -7.63 -18.37 -9.62
CA VAL A 97 -7.92 -17.49 -8.49
C VAL A 97 -6.74 -17.52 -7.52
N PHE A 98 -6.15 -16.37 -7.23
CA PHE A 98 -5.11 -16.18 -6.23
C PHE A 98 -5.73 -16.01 -4.83
N TYR A 99 -6.71 -15.12 -4.73
CA TYR A 99 -7.56 -14.92 -3.56
C TYR A 99 -8.84 -14.16 -3.95
N THR A 100 -9.81 -14.15 -3.04
CA THR A 100 -11.02 -13.33 -3.12
C THR A 100 -11.04 -12.33 -1.97
N LEU A 101 -11.52 -11.11 -2.23
CA LEU A 101 -11.83 -10.16 -1.17
C LEU A 101 -13.04 -10.67 -0.34
N PRO A 102 -13.04 -10.49 0.99
CA PRO A 102 -14.21 -10.77 1.82
C PRO A 102 -15.45 -10.03 1.31
N ASP A 103 -16.63 -10.67 1.42
CA ASP A 103 -17.95 -10.14 1.04
C ASP A 103 -18.12 -9.74 -0.44
N SER A 104 -17.09 -9.96 -1.27
CA SER A 104 -17.12 -9.69 -2.70
C SER A 104 -18.05 -10.63 -3.46
N PRO A 105 -18.51 -10.25 -4.67
CA PRO A 105 -19.28 -11.16 -5.52
C PRO A 105 -18.59 -12.51 -5.78
N ALA A 106 -17.27 -12.52 -5.96
CA ALA A 106 -16.48 -13.75 -6.12
C ALA A 106 -16.51 -14.64 -4.88
N ALA A 107 -16.37 -14.05 -3.68
CA ALA A 107 -16.46 -14.79 -2.43
C ALA A 107 -17.88 -15.37 -2.23
N LYS A 108 -18.93 -14.61 -2.56
CA LYS A 108 -20.33 -15.05 -2.51
C LYS A 108 -20.64 -16.15 -3.54
N ALA A 109 -19.99 -16.10 -4.70
CA ALA A 109 -20.04 -17.16 -5.71
C ALA A 109 -19.26 -18.42 -5.29
N GLY A 110 -18.54 -18.39 -4.17
CA GLY A 110 -17.82 -19.54 -3.64
C GLY A 110 -16.48 -19.82 -4.31
N LEU A 111 -15.94 -18.87 -5.11
CA LEU A 111 -14.63 -19.02 -5.74
C LEU A 111 -13.53 -19.16 -4.68
N LYS A 112 -12.63 -20.12 -4.89
CA LYS A 112 -11.53 -20.47 -3.99
C LYS A 112 -10.18 -20.32 -4.69
N PRO A 113 -9.09 -20.09 -3.94
CA PRO A 113 -7.75 -20.14 -4.51
C PRO A 113 -7.53 -21.43 -5.32
N GLY A 114 -7.02 -21.29 -6.54
CA GLY A 114 -6.78 -22.41 -7.47
C GLY A 114 -7.88 -22.66 -8.50
N ASP A 115 -9.08 -22.09 -8.34
CA ASP A 115 -10.15 -22.21 -9.34
C ASP A 115 -9.73 -21.55 -10.66
N GLU A 116 -9.91 -22.25 -11.78
CA GLU A 116 -9.71 -21.69 -13.12
C GLU A 116 -10.98 -21.00 -13.58
N VAL A 117 -10.89 -19.70 -13.87
CA VAL A 117 -12.03 -18.86 -14.26
C VAL A 117 -11.59 -17.91 -15.36
N ASP A 118 -12.47 -17.68 -16.33
CA ASP A 118 -12.23 -16.70 -17.37
C ASP A 118 -12.74 -15.30 -16.98
N GLU A 119 -12.30 -14.30 -17.73
CA GLU A 119 -12.66 -12.91 -17.49
C GLU A 119 -14.16 -12.64 -17.70
N ALA A 120 -14.81 -13.36 -18.61
CA ALA A 120 -16.24 -13.20 -18.88
C ALA A 120 -17.10 -13.62 -17.69
N HIS A 121 -16.74 -14.72 -17.04
CA HIS A 121 -17.37 -15.18 -15.82
C HIS A 121 -17.17 -14.17 -14.68
N LEU A 122 -15.93 -13.68 -14.48
CA LEU A 122 -15.65 -12.67 -13.46
C LEU A 122 -16.41 -11.35 -13.69
N ASN A 123 -16.51 -10.89 -14.94
CA ASN A 123 -17.30 -9.71 -15.28
C ASN A 123 -18.79 -9.93 -15.02
N THR A 124 -19.30 -11.13 -15.26
CA THR A 124 -20.70 -11.49 -15.00
C THR A 124 -21.02 -11.45 -13.51
N ILE A 125 -20.21 -12.08 -12.67
CA ILE A 125 -20.43 -12.07 -11.22
C ILE A 125 -20.19 -10.68 -10.60
N GLY A 126 -19.25 -9.90 -11.17
CA GLY A 126 -18.92 -8.54 -10.72
C GLY A 126 -19.80 -7.43 -11.31
N LYS A 127 -20.78 -7.75 -12.16
CA LYS A 127 -21.49 -6.78 -13.02
C LYS A 127 -22.16 -5.62 -12.25
N GLU A 128 -22.64 -5.89 -11.03
CA GLU A 128 -23.30 -4.89 -10.16
C GLU A 128 -22.30 -4.15 -9.26
N ASN A 129 -21.09 -4.67 -9.15
CA ASN A 129 -20.02 -4.06 -8.37
C ASN A 129 -19.08 -3.24 -9.26
N ILE A 130 -19.54 -2.07 -9.69
CA ILE A 130 -18.71 -1.14 -10.46
C ILE A 130 -17.72 -0.39 -9.55
N ILE A 131 -16.46 -0.31 -9.98
CA ILE A 131 -15.36 0.41 -9.32
C ILE A 131 -14.57 1.25 -10.33
N CYS A 132 -13.71 2.16 -9.85
CA CYS A 132 -12.70 2.82 -10.68
C CYS A 132 -11.75 1.80 -11.33
N ALA A 133 -11.46 1.97 -12.62
CA ALA A 133 -10.65 1.02 -13.40
C ALA A 133 -9.14 1.22 -13.24
N TYR A 134 -8.67 1.32 -11.99
CA TYR A 134 -7.25 1.39 -11.65
C TYR A 134 -6.84 0.15 -10.84
N GLY A 135 -5.66 -0.39 -11.13
CA GLY A 135 -5.09 -1.53 -10.42
C GLY A 135 -4.07 -1.12 -9.38
N PHE A 136 -3.40 -2.12 -8.78
CA PHE A 136 -2.20 -1.90 -8.00
C PHE A 136 -1.18 -3.00 -8.28
N LYS A 137 0.09 -2.74 -7.97
CA LYS A 137 1.18 -3.74 -8.04
C LYS A 137 2.10 -3.58 -6.85
N ILE A 138 2.56 -4.71 -6.31
CA ILE A 138 3.54 -4.72 -5.23
C ILE A 138 4.95 -4.88 -5.82
N ARG A 139 5.87 -4.00 -5.40
CA ARG A 139 7.31 -4.14 -5.67
C ARG A 139 8.04 -4.59 -4.42
N PHE A 140 8.79 -5.69 -4.52
CA PHE A 140 9.58 -6.22 -3.40
C PHE A 140 10.90 -5.45 -3.27
N GLU A 141 10.81 -4.28 -2.66
CA GLU A 141 11.92 -3.36 -2.41
C GLU A 141 11.99 -3.03 -0.91
N GLN A 142 13.19 -2.73 -0.41
CA GLN A 142 13.40 -2.36 0.98
C GLN A 142 12.95 -0.93 1.27
N ASP A 143 13.10 -0.05 0.28
CA ASP A 143 12.71 1.35 0.40
C ASP A 143 11.19 1.48 0.53
N ALA A 144 10.74 2.35 1.43
CA ALA A 144 9.36 2.75 1.50
C ALA A 144 9.07 3.72 0.34
N ASN A 145 8.15 3.36 -0.57
CA ASN A 145 7.76 4.12 -1.76
C ASN A 145 6.36 3.72 -2.22
N ALA A 146 5.60 4.69 -2.75
CA ALA A 146 4.39 4.44 -3.53
C ALA A 146 4.27 5.49 -4.63
N TYR A 147 3.75 5.10 -5.79
CA TYR A 147 3.56 6.02 -6.91
C TYR A 147 2.51 5.54 -7.90
N ALA A 148 1.88 6.47 -8.60
CA ALA A 148 0.99 6.21 -9.74
C ALA A 148 1.72 6.08 -11.09
N ASP A 149 1.35 5.10 -11.91
CA ASP A 149 1.90 4.89 -13.27
C ASP A 149 0.93 5.29 -14.41
N GLY A 150 -0.26 5.80 -14.08
CA GLY A 150 -1.34 6.16 -15.00
C GLY A 150 -2.42 5.10 -15.13
N ALA A 151 -2.15 3.85 -14.71
CA ALA A 151 -3.10 2.73 -14.74
C ALA A 151 -3.15 1.96 -13.40
N ASN A 152 -2.06 1.97 -12.65
CA ASN A 152 -1.87 1.25 -11.40
C ASN A 152 -1.27 2.17 -10.33
N ILE A 153 -1.53 1.81 -9.08
CA ILE A 153 -0.79 2.28 -7.93
C ILE A 153 0.31 1.27 -7.63
N ILE A 154 1.56 1.70 -7.66
CA ILE A 154 2.71 0.87 -7.31
C ILE A 154 3.04 1.09 -5.85
N VAL A 155 3.15 0.01 -5.07
CA VAL A 155 3.42 0.07 -3.63
C VAL A 155 4.60 -0.83 -3.31
N THR A 156 5.59 -0.34 -2.57
CA THR A 156 6.73 -1.19 -2.18
C THR A 156 6.45 -1.99 -0.92
N SER A 157 7.09 -3.15 -0.82
CA SER A 157 7.04 -3.97 0.40
C SER A 157 7.63 -3.24 1.62
N GLY A 158 8.64 -2.38 1.41
CA GLY A 158 9.21 -1.52 2.44
C GLY A 158 8.20 -0.57 3.06
N LEU A 159 7.35 0.03 2.22
CA LEU A 159 6.28 0.91 2.71
C LEU A 159 5.28 0.12 3.53
N LEU A 160 4.83 -1.02 3.03
CA LEU A 160 3.88 -1.88 3.74
C LEU A 160 4.43 -2.37 5.08
N ARG A 161 5.73 -2.61 5.23
CA ARG A 161 6.29 -2.93 6.56
C ARG A 161 6.31 -1.73 7.52
N ALA A 162 6.38 -0.52 6.99
CA ALA A 162 6.64 0.69 7.76
C ALA A 162 5.38 1.40 8.27
N ILE A 163 4.22 1.18 7.66
CA ILE A 163 2.98 1.92 7.96
C ILE A 163 1.81 1.00 8.28
N ASP A 164 0.81 1.51 8.99
CA ASP A 164 -0.49 0.86 9.27
C ASP A 164 -1.50 1.05 8.12
N ASP A 165 -2.68 0.44 8.24
CA ASP A 165 -3.74 0.50 7.23
C ASP A 165 -4.37 1.89 7.10
N GLU A 166 -4.42 2.64 8.20
CA GLU A 166 -4.92 4.01 8.23
C GLU A 166 -4.03 4.94 7.40
N THR A 167 -2.72 4.92 7.65
CA THR A 167 -1.73 5.66 6.85
C THR A 167 -1.74 5.19 5.39
N LEU A 168 -1.83 3.87 5.17
CA LEU A 168 -1.88 3.29 3.84
C LEU A 168 -3.10 3.80 3.06
N SER A 169 -4.25 3.99 3.71
CA SER A 169 -5.45 4.51 3.05
C SER A 169 -5.23 5.91 2.46
N LEU A 170 -4.55 6.81 3.18
CA LEU A 170 -4.21 8.14 2.67
C LEU A 170 -3.19 8.08 1.54
N VAL A 171 -2.17 7.23 1.65
CA VAL A 171 -1.19 7.05 0.57
C VAL A 171 -1.88 6.54 -0.69
N LEU A 172 -2.71 5.50 -0.58
CA LEU A 172 -3.43 4.93 -1.72
C LEU A 172 -4.44 5.92 -2.31
N ALA A 173 -5.13 6.70 -1.49
CA ALA A 173 -6.04 7.74 -1.96
C ALA A 173 -5.30 8.85 -2.74
N HIS A 174 -4.09 9.21 -2.29
CA HIS A 174 -3.22 10.17 -2.99
C HIS A 174 -2.73 9.65 -4.33
N GLU A 175 -2.22 8.42 -4.38
CA GLU A 175 -1.78 7.82 -5.64
C GLU A 175 -2.95 7.57 -6.59
N LEU A 176 -4.12 7.19 -6.07
CA LEU A 176 -5.35 7.11 -6.86
C LEU A 176 -5.68 8.48 -7.47
N ALA A 177 -5.52 9.57 -6.72
CA ALA A 177 -5.77 10.91 -7.21
C ALA A 177 -4.80 11.29 -8.34
N HIS A 178 -3.51 10.96 -8.26
CA HIS A 178 -2.59 11.15 -9.37
C HIS A 178 -3.02 10.40 -10.64
N ASN A 179 -3.55 9.18 -10.51
CA ASN A 179 -4.09 8.42 -11.63
C ASN A 179 -5.38 9.03 -12.21
N VAL A 180 -6.35 9.37 -11.34
CA VAL A 180 -7.64 9.96 -11.72
C VAL A 180 -7.47 11.33 -12.37
N ARG A 181 -6.52 12.13 -11.90
CA ARG A 181 -6.21 13.48 -12.41
C ARG A 181 -5.17 13.49 -13.52
N ALA A 182 -4.73 12.31 -13.97
CA ALA A 182 -3.72 12.16 -15.01
C ALA A 182 -2.44 12.98 -14.72
N HIS A 183 -1.97 12.94 -13.47
CA HIS A 183 -0.69 13.50 -13.05
C HIS A 183 0.47 12.52 -13.27
N ALA A 184 0.20 11.22 -13.30
CA ALA A 184 1.22 10.18 -13.47
C ALA A 184 2.10 10.41 -14.70
N GLY A 185 3.42 10.28 -14.52
CA GLY A 185 4.42 10.50 -15.57
C GLY A 185 4.67 11.97 -15.96
N LYS A 186 3.94 12.92 -15.38
CA LYS A 186 4.21 14.36 -15.56
C LYS A 186 5.32 14.82 -14.61
N PRO A 187 6.03 15.92 -14.93
CA PRO A 187 6.96 16.54 -14.00
C PRO A 187 6.27 16.85 -12.66
N LEU A 188 6.98 16.61 -11.56
CA LEU A 188 6.53 16.97 -10.22
C LEU A 188 6.27 18.48 -10.15
N LYS A 189 5.04 18.85 -9.80
CA LYS A 189 4.63 20.23 -9.59
C LYS A 189 3.80 20.33 -8.33
N ASP A 190 4.04 21.36 -7.53
CA ASP A 190 3.29 21.57 -6.29
C ASP A 190 1.78 21.71 -6.51
N GLU A 191 1.34 22.19 -7.68
CA GLU A 191 -0.08 22.24 -8.04
C GLU A 191 -0.72 20.84 -8.15
N PHE A 192 0.00 19.88 -8.73
CA PHE A 192 -0.48 18.50 -8.88
C PHE A 192 -0.49 17.76 -7.54
N GLU A 193 0.51 18.00 -6.68
CA GLU A 193 0.53 17.45 -5.33
C GLU A 193 -0.62 18.01 -4.49
N ARG A 194 -0.89 19.32 -4.55
CA ARG A 194 -2.04 19.92 -3.84
C ARG A 194 -3.37 19.41 -4.36
N GLU A 195 -3.53 19.27 -5.68
CA GLU A 195 -4.75 18.68 -6.25
C GLU A 195 -4.89 17.20 -5.84
N ALA A 196 -3.82 16.42 -5.81
CA ALA A 196 -3.84 15.04 -5.34
C ALA A 196 -4.21 14.93 -3.85
N ASP A 197 -3.58 15.75 -3.00
CA ASP A 197 -3.90 15.90 -1.57
C ASP A 197 -5.38 16.19 -1.33
N ARG A 198 -5.95 17.12 -2.10
CA ARG A 198 -7.36 17.48 -2.02
C ARG A 198 -8.26 16.31 -2.41
N TYR A 199 -8.00 15.68 -3.55
CA TYR A 199 -8.78 14.54 -3.99
C TYR A 199 -8.66 13.34 -3.03
N ALA A 200 -7.49 13.13 -2.41
CA ALA A 200 -7.29 12.06 -1.44
C ALA A 200 -8.24 12.17 -0.23
N LEU A 201 -8.37 13.36 0.36
CA LEU A 201 -9.28 13.57 1.49
C LEU A 201 -10.75 13.44 1.08
N TYR A 202 -11.11 13.91 -0.11
CA TYR A 202 -12.44 13.68 -0.67
C TYR A 202 -12.72 12.20 -0.91
N PHE A 203 -11.75 11.44 -1.44
CA PHE A 203 -11.88 10.00 -1.67
C PHE A 203 -12.07 9.22 -0.37
N LEU A 204 -11.31 9.56 0.68
CA LEU A 204 -11.46 8.97 2.01
C LEU A 204 -12.84 9.26 2.60
N ALA A 205 -13.26 10.54 2.58
CA ALA A 205 -14.57 10.94 3.11
C ALA A 205 -15.73 10.26 2.38
N ARG A 206 -15.67 10.17 1.05
CA ARG A 206 -16.66 9.48 0.22
C ARG A 206 -16.70 7.98 0.49
N ALA A 207 -15.54 7.38 0.79
CA ALA A 207 -15.43 5.98 1.16
C ALA A 207 -15.84 5.68 2.61
N GLY A 208 -16.23 6.71 3.39
CA GLY A 208 -16.56 6.55 4.82
C GLY A 208 -15.34 6.21 5.69
N LEU A 209 -14.13 6.49 5.20
CA LEU A 209 -12.88 6.28 5.93
C LEU A 209 -12.51 7.54 6.73
N ASP A 210 -11.72 7.37 7.79
CA ASP A 210 -11.33 8.45 8.69
C ASP A 210 -10.33 9.43 8.04
N TYR A 211 -10.87 10.38 7.28
CA TYR A 211 -10.08 11.41 6.62
C TYR A 211 -9.58 12.49 7.58
N GLN A 212 -10.16 12.62 8.78
CA GLN A 212 -9.82 13.67 9.74
C GLN A 212 -8.56 13.29 10.53
N ASN A 213 -8.58 12.12 11.17
CA ASN A 213 -7.45 11.67 11.99
C ASN A 213 -6.26 11.31 11.12
N VAL A 214 -6.49 10.63 9.99
CA VAL A 214 -5.39 10.24 9.11
C VAL A 214 -4.67 11.47 8.56
N ALA A 215 -5.42 12.51 8.15
CA ALA A 215 -4.82 13.77 7.75
C ALA A 215 -4.08 14.47 8.90
N HIS A 216 -4.61 14.44 10.13
CA HIS A 216 -3.99 15.08 11.27
C HIS A 216 -2.66 14.43 11.66
N LEU A 217 -2.66 13.11 11.81
CA LEU A 217 -1.54 12.30 12.27
C LEU A 217 -0.48 12.09 11.19
N HIS A 218 -0.91 11.96 9.93
CA HIS A 218 -0.05 11.57 8.82
C HIS A 218 0.22 12.68 7.78
N ALA A 219 -0.18 13.93 8.06
CA ALA A 219 0.25 15.09 7.25
C ALA A 219 1.78 15.25 7.19
N ALA A 220 2.47 14.85 8.26
CA ALA A 220 3.93 14.99 8.40
C ALA A 220 4.71 13.78 7.87
N THR A 221 4.07 12.62 7.72
CA THR A 221 4.70 11.45 7.09
C THR A 221 5.08 11.79 5.66
N HIS A 222 6.34 11.52 5.32
CA HIS A 222 6.80 11.58 3.93
C HIS A 222 5.88 10.70 3.10
N GLN A 223 5.20 11.26 2.10
CA GLN A 223 4.83 10.44 0.96
C GLN A 223 6.13 10.13 0.24
N PRO A 224 6.52 8.85 0.22
CA PRO A 224 7.75 8.51 -0.44
C PRO A 224 7.44 8.44 -1.92
N HIS A 225 7.82 9.48 -2.65
CA HIS A 225 7.78 9.52 -4.10
C HIS A 225 9.20 9.23 -4.63
N GLN A 226 9.31 8.23 -5.51
CA GLN A 226 10.43 8.07 -6.47
C GLN A 226 11.86 8.15 -5.86
N GLY A 227 12.14 7.45 -4.75
CA GLY A 227 13.52 7.29 -4.25
C GLY A 227 14.27 8.60 -3.95
N ARG A 228 13.56 9.72 -3.86
CA ARG A 228 14.11 11.03 -3.52
C ARG A 228 13.59 11.41 -2.14
N ALA A 229 14.51 11.64 -1.20
CA ALA A 229 14.25 12.31 0.08
C ALA A 229 13.76 13.77 -0.08
N GLN A 230 13.36 14.17 -1.29
CA GLN A 230 13.23 15.55 -1.69
C GLN A 230 11.79 16.01 -1.47
N LEU A 231 11.57 16.44 -0.23
CA LEU A 231 10.92 17.70 0.12
C LEU A 231 10.12 18.33 -1.05
N SER A 232 8.81 18.07 -1.16
CA SER A 232 7.95 19.15 -1.67
C SER A 232 8.02 20.29 -0.64
N PRO A 233 8.13 21.56 -1.08
CA PRO A 233 7.96 22.75 -0.25
C PRO A 233 6.67 22.74 0.59
N SER A 234 5.72 21.84 0.29
CA SER A 234 4.42 21.69 0.94
C SER A 234 4.46 21.23 2.39
N ARG A 235 5.51 20.58 2.91
CA ARG A 235 5.47 19.98 4.27
C ARG A 235 5.09 20.94 5.41
N LYS A 236 5.59 22.19 5.39
CA LYS A 236 5.26 23.19 6.42
C LYS A 236 3.81 23.67 6.34
N ASN A 237 3.16 23.55 5.18
CA ASN A 237 1.81 24.06 4.92
C ASN A 237 0.78 22.95 4.65
N ARG A 238 1.20 21.69 4.50
CA ARG A 238 0.33 20.56 4.14
C ARG A 238 -0.69 20.27 5.22
N GLN A 239 -0.28 20.29 6.49
CA GLN A 239 -1.23 20.14 7.60
C GLN A 239 -2.23 21.30 7.67
N ALA A 240 -1.80 22.53 7.39
CA ALA A 240 -2.69 23.67 7.31
C ALA A 240 -3.68 23.52 6.13
N TYR A 241 -3.22 23.04 4.99
CA TYR A 241 -4.04 22.77 3.82
C TYR A 241 -5.04 21.63 4.05
N PHE A 242 -4.62 20.54 4.70
CA PHE A 242 -5.54 19.48 5.12
C PHE A 242 -6.62 20.01 6.04
N LYS A 243 -6.29 20.89 7.00
CA LYS A 243 -7.30 21.54 7.85
C LYS A 243 -8.31 22.35 7.05
N THR A 244 -7.91 23.03 5.97
CA THR A 244 -8.87 23.77 5.12
C THR A 244 -9.79 22.82 4.36
N ILE A 245 -9.25 21.74 3.81
CA ILE A 245 -10.03 20.71 3.10
C ILE A 245 -11.00 19.98 4.04
N ILE A 246 -10.55 19.59 5.24
CA ILE A 246 -11.38 18.94 6.25
C ILE A 246 -12.57 19.83 6.60
N LYS A 247 -12.33 21.12 6.91
CA LYS A 247 -13.40 22.07 7.23
C LYS A 247 -14.42 22.20 6.09
N GLU A 248 -13.95 22.15 4.86
CA GLU A 248 -14.80 22.19 3.67
C GLU A 248 -15.68 20.93 3.55
N ILE A 249 -15.08 19.74 3.66
CA ILE A 249 -15.77 18.45 3.61
C ILE A 249 -16.80 18.38 4.75
N ASP A 250 -16.43 18.73 5.98
CA ASP A 250 -17.31 18.74 7.16
C ASP A 250 -18.55 19.65 6.92
N ALA A 251 -18.32 20.81 6.32
CA ALA A 251 -19.40 21.75 5.99
C ALA A 251 -20.32 21.21 4.89
N LEU A 252 -19.80 20.44 3.92
CA LEU A 252 -20.62 19.79 2.89
C LEU A 252 -21.45 18.65 3.50
N ILE A 253 -20.84 17.79 4.33
CA ILE A 253 -21.54 16.71 5.04
C ILE A 253 -22.67 17.26 5.90
N THR A 254 -22.37 18.29 6.72
CA THR A 254 -23.37 18.93 7.60
C THR A 254 -24.55 19.51 6.82
N LYS A 255 -24.31 20.00 5.59
CA LYS A 255 -25.34 20.56 4.72
C LYS A 255 -26.02 19.52 3.82
N GLY A 256 -25.67 18.24 3.93
CA GLY A 256 -26.17 17.17 3.05
C GLY A 256 -25.82 17.41 1.57
N ARG A 257 -24.70 18.09 1.28
CA ARG A 257 -24.27 18.39 -0.09
C ARG A 257 -23.34 17.30 -0.63
N PRO A 258 -23.36 17.03 -1.95
CA PRO A 258 -22.43 16.10 -2.58
C PRO A 258 -20.96 16.48 -2.34
N LEU A 259 -20.12 15.48 -2.08
CA LEU A 259 -18.68 15.64 -1.91
C LEU A 259 -17.99 15.64 -3.27
N ASN A 260 -17.98 16.81 -3.92
CA ASN A 260 -17.33 17.00 -5.22
C ASN A 260 -16.11 17.93 -5.07
N PRO A 261 -14.88 17.42 -5.27
CA PRO A 261 -13.69 18.25 -5.14
C PRO A 261 -13.63 19.29 -6.26
N THR A 262 -13.55 20.58 -5.89
CA THR A 262 -13.19 21.64 -6.83
C THR A 262 -11.67 21.68 -7.02
N LYS A 263 -11.18 22.29 -8.11
CA LYS A 263 -9.74 22.57 -8.22
C LYS A 263 -9.28 23.49 -7.06
N PRO A 264 -8.04 23.32 -6.56
CA PRO A 264 -7.47 24.18 -5.53
C PRO A 264 -7.41 25.66 -5.94
#